data_AF-A0A1F9I477-F1
#
_entry.id   AF-A0A1F9I477-F1
#
_cell.length_a   1.000
_cell.length_b   1.000
_cell.length_c   1.000
_cell.angle_alpha   90.00
_cell.angle_beta   90.00
_cell.angle_gamma   90.00
#
_symmetry.space_group_name_H-M   'P 1'
#
loop_
_entity.id
_entity.type
_entity.pdbx_description
1 polymer ?
#
loop_
_entity_poly.entity_id
_entity_poly.type
_entity_poly.pdbx_seq_one_letter_code
_entity_poly.pdbx_strand_id
1 'polypeptide(L)'
;MKYQVIGTIKVRTKSGVRELKSGDLVALPEDMAKNLLEQGRIKTIVPHFDIDDSLVIPFASDPRFHYWNGGQSVETTEKEVRSWKH
;
A
#
# COMPACT_ATOMS: atom_id res chain seq x y z
N MET A 1 7.63 -4.51 1.87
CA MET A 1 6.62 -3.54 1.37
C MET A 1 5.98 -2.79 2.53
N LYS A 2 5.42 -1.61 2.28
CA LYS A 2 4.60 -0.87 3.26
C LYS A 2 3.11 -1.12 2.96
N TYR A 3 2.33 -1.23 4.02
CA TYR A 3 0.90 -1.49 3.97
C TYR A 3 0.17 -0.44 4.79
N GLN A 4 -1.05 -0.08 4.37
CA GLN A 4 -1.90 0.82 5.14
C GLN A 4 -2.87 -0.02 5.96
N VAL A 5 -2.94 0.25 7.25
CA VAL A 5 -3.86 -0.41 8.17
C VAL A 5 -5.29 0.10 7.89
N ILE A 6 -6.24 -0.81 7.68
CA ILE A 6 -7.66 -0.44 7.45
C ILE A 6 -8.45 -0.49 8.75
N GLY A 7 -8.07 -1.37 9.69
CA GLY A 7 -8.75 -1.52 10.98
C GLY A 7 -7.78 -1.68 12.15
N THR A 8 -8.27 -1.51 13.38
CA THR A 8 -7.42 -1.58 14.57
C THR A 8 -6.77 -2.97 14.70
N ILE A 9 -5.44 -3.02 14.65
CA ILE A 9 -4.67 -4.25 14.84
C ILE A 9 -3.67 -4.11 15.98
N LYS A 10 -3.64 -5.11 16.86
CA LYS A 10 -2.63 -5.23 17.90
C LYS A 10 -1.50 -6.07 17.33
N VAL A 11 -0.38 -5.44 17.00
CA VAL A 11 0.81 -6.16 16.52
C VAL A 11 1.85 -6.23 17.63
N ARG A 12 2.42 -7.42 17.81
CA ARG A 12 3.54 -7.61 18.73
C ARG A 12 4.84 -7.34 17.97
N THR A 13 5.44 -6.18 18.23
CA THR A 13 6.74 -5.81 17.67
C THR A 13 7.86 -6.22 18.63
N LYS A 14 9.12 -6.20 18.16
CA LYS A 14 10.30 -6.43 19.01
C LYS A 14 10.39 -5.45 20.19
N SER A 15 9.72 -4.29 20.11
CA SER A 15 9.66 -3.27 21.15
C SER A 15 8.40 -3.35 22.05
N GLY A 16 7.53 -4.35 21.86
CA GLY A 16 6.30 -4.52 22.62
C GLY A 16 5.04 -4.63 21.76
N VAL A 17 3.89 -4.80 22.41
CA VAL A 17 2.58 -4.80 21.73
C VAL A 17 2.23 -3.36 21.37
N ARG A 18 2.09 -3.06 20.08
CA ARG A 18 1.69 -1.76 19.56
C ARG A 18 0.30 -1.87 18.97
N GLU A 19 -0.62 -1.01 19.41
CA GLU A 19 -1.91 -0.84 18.78
C GLU A 19 -1.74 0.08 17.58
N LEU A 20 -2.02 -0.45 16.38
CA LEU A 20 -2.07 0.32 15.15
C LEU A 20 -3.51 0.69 14.85
N LYS A 21 -3.71 1.94 14.44
CA LYS A 21 -5.02 2.48 14.10
C LYS A 21 -5.22 2.44 12.59
N SER A 22 -6.49 2.52 12.18
CA SER A 22 -6.83 2.71 10.77
C SER A 22 -6.12 3.96 10.23
N GLY A 23 -5.45 3.82 9.09
CA GLY A 23 -4.64 4.86 8.46
C GLY A 23 -3.13 4.72 8.71
N ASP A 24 -2.69 3.96 9.72
CA ASP A 24 -1.27 3.80 10.02
C ASP A 24 -0.53 3.05 8.90
N LEU A 25 0.70 3.48 8.62
CA LEU A 25 1.59 2.83 7.68
C LEU A 25 2.49 1.84 8.40
N VAL A 26 2.49 0.58 7.94
CA VAL A 26 3.33 -0.47 8.50
C VAL A 26 4.21 -1.14 7.47
N ALA A 27 5.49 -1.27 7.79
CA ALA A 27 6.41 -2.10 7.04
C ALA A 27 6.33 -3.53 7.60
N LEU A 28 5.79 -4.46 6.82
CA LEU A 28 5.65 -5.87 7.20
C LEU A 28 6.33 -6.76 6.15
N PRO A 29 6.91 -7.91 6.55
CA PRO A 29 7.28 -8.96 5.63
C PRO A 29 6.06 -9.48 4.87
N GLU A 30 6.22 -9.89 3.61
CA GLU A 30 5.11 -10.39 2.78
C GLU A 30 4.38 -11.56 3.41
N ASP A 31 5.09 -12.48 4.06
CA ASP A 31 4.50 -13.66 4.71
C ASP A 31 3.47 -13.29 5.79
N MET A 32 3.80 -12.31 6.64
CA MET A 32 2.85 -11.76 7.62
C MET A 32 1.79 -10.89 6.98
N ALA A 33 2.14 -10.13 5.95
CA ALA A 33 1.21 -9.25 5.26
C ALA A 33 0.12 -10.05 4.55
N LYS A 34 0.43 -11.22 3.96
CA LYS A 34 -0.53 -12.07 3.25
C LYS A 34 -1.72 -12.45 4.14
N ASN A 35 -1.45 -12.95 5.34
CA ASN A 35 -2.50 -13.30 6.31
C ASN A 35 -3.36 -12.08 6.68
N LEU A 36 -2.76 -10.91 6.83
CA LEU A 36 -3.47 -9.68 7.20
C LEU A 36 -4.25 -9.05 6.03
N LEU A 37 -3.75 -9.22 4.80
CA LEU A 37 -4.43 -8.83 3.56
C LEU A 37 -5.67 -9.70 3.34
N GLU A 38 -5.54 -11.03 3.49
CA GLU A 38 -6.65 -11.97 3.40
C GLU A 38 -7.73 -11.70 4.47
N GLN A 39 -7.33 -11.26 5.65
CA GLN A 39 -8.24 -10.86 6.73
C GLN A 39 -8.83 -9.45 6.55
N GLY A 40 -8.45 -8.70 5.51
CA GLY A 40 -8.91 -7.32 5.27
C GLY A 40 -8.46 -6.32 6.34
N ARG A 41 -7.41 -6.65 7.12
CA ARG A 41 -6.90 -5.82 8.23
C ARG A 41 -5.96 -4.72 7.74
N ILE A 42 -5.25 -5.00 6.65
CA ILE A 42 -4.35 -4.07 5.96
C ILE A 42 -4.68 -4.07 4.48
N LYS A 43 -4.29 -3.01 3.76
CA LYS A 43 -4.30 -2.94 2.29
C LYS A 43 -2.93 -2.59 1.76
N THR A 44 -2.63 -3.10 0.58
CA THR A 44 -1.46 -2.69 -0.20
C THR A 44 -1.61 -1.24 -0.61
N ILE A 45 -0.52 -0.49 -0.51
CA ILE A 45 -0.49 0.90 -0.96
C ILE A 45 -0.12 0.88 -2.43
N VAL A 46 -1.12 1.04 -3.28
CA VAL A 46 -0.96 1.04 -4.73
C VAL A 46 -1.34 2.39 -5.30
N PRO A 47 -0.80 2.74 -6.49
CA PRO A 47 -1.26 3.91 -7.21
C PRO A 47 -2.78 3.83 -7.48
N HIS A 48 -3.45 4.98 -7.43
CA HIS A 48 -4.89 5.07 -7.65
C HIS A 48 -5.26 6.42 -8.24
N PHE A 49 -6.44 6.51 -8.82
CA PHE A 49 -7.00 7.79 -9.24
C PHE A 49 -7.76 8.43 -8.08
N ASP A 50 -7.48 9.70 -7.83
CA ASP A 50 -8.27 10.52 -6.92
C ASP A 50 -9.60 10.95 -7.56
N ILE A 51 -10.43 11.69 -6.81
CA ILE A 51 -11.74 12.15 -7.26
C ILE A 51 -11.67 13.04 -8.51
N ASP A 52 -10.56 13.75 -8.70
CA ASP A 52 -10.30 14.63 -9.84
C ASP A 52 -9.66 13.91 -11.06
N ASP A 53 -9.73 12.57 -11.10
CA ASP A 53 -9.05 11.70 -12.09
C ASP A 53 -7.53 11.91 -12.19
N SER A 54 -6.93 12.45 -11.14
CA SER A 54 -5.48 12.60 -11.02
C SER A 54 -4.85 11.32 -10.51
N LEU A 55 -3.82 10.82 -11.22
CA LEU A 55 -3.06 9.65 -10.79
C LEU A 55 -2.22 9.99 -9.56
N VAL A 56 -2.54 9.37 -8.42
CA VAL A 56 -1.79 9.47 -7.18
C VAL A 56 -0.91 8.23 -7.04
N ILE A 57 0.40 8.45 -6.94
CA ILE A 57 1.41 7.42 -6.64
C ILE A 57 1.93 7.67 -5.23
N PRO A 58 1.44 6.95 -4.20
CA PRO A 58 1.90 7.17 -2.84
C PRO A 58 3.39 6.83 -2.69
N PHE A 59 4.14 7.62 -1.94
CA PHE A 59 5.57 7.34 -1.68
C PHE A 59 5.83 5.97 -1.03
N ALA A 60 4.83 5.43 -0.32
CA ALA A 60 4.91 4.12 0.31
C ALA A 60 4.55 2.94 -0.62
N SER A 61 4.14 3.22 -1.86
CA SER A 61 3.89 2.18 -2.86
C SER A 61 5.18 1.46 -3.27
N ASP A 62 5.02 0.37 -4.01
CA ASP A 62 6.16 -0.34 -4.58
C ASP A 62 7.04 0.62 -5.42
N PRO A 63 8.38 0.60 -5.24
CA PRO A 63 9.31 1.43 -6.00
C PRO A 63 9.18 1.29 -7.52
N ARG A 64 8.64 0.17 -8.02
CA ARG A 64 8.36 -0.02 -9.45
C ARG A 64 7.44 1.06 -10.01
N PHE A 65 6.58 1.66 -9.19
CA PHE A 65 5.67 2.74 -9.61
C PHE A 65 6.30 4.13 -9.55
N HIS A 66 7.50 4.27 -8.97
CA HIS A 66 8.13 5.57 -8.76
C HIS A 66 8.94 5.96 -10.00
N TYR A 67 8.29 6.63 -10.96
CA TYR A 67 8.92 7.06 -12.21
C TYR A 67 10.19 7.93 -11.98
N TRP A 68 10.26 8.64 -10.85
CA TRP A 68 11.41 9.47 -10.46
C TRP A 68 12.58 8.68 -9.85
N ASN A 69 12.40 7.38 -9.56
CA ASN A 69 13.40 6.55 -8.87
C ASN A 69 13.78 5.32 -9.70
N GLY A 70 13.81 5.45 -11.03
CA GLY A 70 14.13 4.33 -11.94
C GLY A 70 13.03 3.28 -12.06
N GLY A 71 11.81 3.59 -11.59
CA GLY A 71 10.62 2.77 -11.82
C GLY A 71 10.03 2.94 -13.22
N GLN A 72 8.83 2.42 -13.42
CA GLN A 72 8.07 2.50 -14.66
C GLN A 72 7.56 3.93 -14.94
N SER A 73 7.25 4.23 -16.20
CA SER A 73 6.73 5.54 -16.59
C SER A 73 5.34 5.82 -16.00
N VAL A 74 4.99 7.11 -15.88
CA VAL A 74 3.67 7.56 -15.44
C VAL A 74 2.57 6.97 -16.32
N GLU A 75 2.74 7.01 -17.65
CA GLU A 75 1.77 6.44 -18.61
C GLU A 75 1.57 4.92 -18.44
N THR A 76 2.65 4.18 -18.15
CA THR A 76 2.57 2.74 -17.89
C THR A 76 1.80 2.47 -16.60
N THR A 77 2.11 3.23 -15.55
CA THR A 77 1.40 3.16 -14.27
C THR A 77 -0.07 3.49 -14.44
N GLU A 78 -0.39 4.53 -15.20
CA GLU A 78 -1.76 4.94 -15.47
C GLU A 78 -2.56 3.82 -16.13
N LYS A 79 -2.02 3.21 -17.20
CA LYS A 79 -2.65 2.08 -17.90
C LYS A 79 -2.88 0.88 -16.98
N GLU A 80 -1.90 0.53 -16.15
CA GLU A 80 -2.00 -0.57 -15.19
C GLU A 80 -3.08 -0.30 -14.13
N VAL A 81 -3.12 0.91 -13.56
CA VAL A 81 -4.13 1.28 -12.56
C VAL A 81 -5.53 1.30 -13.16
N ARG A 82 -5.68 1.78 -14.41
CA ARG A 82 -6.97 1.74 -15.12
C ARG A 82 -7.44 0.30 -15.36
N SER A 83 -6.54 -0.66 -15.57
CA SER A 83 -6.92 -2.06 -15.77
C SER A 83 -7.36 -2.77 -14.49
N TRP A 84 -6.97 -2.29 -13.31
CA TRP A 84 -7.44 -2.84 -12.02
C TRP A 84 -8.90 -2.49 -11.69
N LYS A 85 -9.48 -1.48 -12.35
CA LYS A 85 -10.89 -1.09 -12.15
C LYS A 85 -11.88 -1.96 -12.94
N HIS A 86 -11.43 -3.03 -13.59
CA HIS A 86 -12.24 -3.92 -14.41
C HIS A 86 -12.58 -5.26 -13.76
#